data_AF-A0A2V7A7S3-F1
#
_entry.id   AF-A0A2V7A7S3-F1
#
_cell.length_a   1.000
_cell.length_b   1.000
_cell.length_c   1.000
_cell.angle_alpha   90.00
_cell.angle_beta   90.00
_cell.angle_gamma   90.00
#
_symmetry.space_group_name_H-M   'P 1'
#
loop_
_entity.id
_entity.type
_entity.pdbx_description
1 polymer ?
#
loop_
_entity_poly.entity_id
_entity_poly.type
_entity_poly.pdbx_seq_one_letter_code
_entity_poly.pdbx_strand_id
1 'polypeptide(L)'
;EREGAIFQSSSDTEVILHLLARAPGAALEEQITWALRRVTGAFSLLILTPDAMYAIRDPYGFRPLTLGRLGEAHIVASETCALDLLEAAWTRDVEPGEILIVSDAGLRSVRPFPPAERLQCVFEYVYFARPDSILWGRNVHTVRKALGRQLAREYPVAADIVIPVPDSGISAALGYSEESGTPYETGLIRNHYVGRTFIEPKQGIRHFGVKVKLNPMREMLEDRRVVVVDDSIVRGTTSRKIVKMIRGSGAREVHMRISSPPIQWPCYYGIDTPTRKELIASSHAPEEIRRYLGADSLGYLSLDGMLKATGADPAHFCHACFTGNYRVGIEPETTPQLRLFDG
;
A
#
# COMPACT_ATOMS: atom_id res chain seq x y z
N GLU A 1 -20.03 -3.77 23.93
CA GLU A 1 -20.29 -2.70 24.92
C GLU A 1 -21.63 -2.83 25.62
N ARG A 2 -22.77 -2.83 24.90
CA ARG A 2 -24.13 -2.91 25.53
C ARG A 2 -24.35 -4.15 26.40
N GLU A 3 -23.61 -5.22 26.15
CA GLU A 3 -23.61 -6.46 26.94
C GLU A 3 -22.52 -6.47 28.04
N GLY A 4 -22.04 -5.31 28.50
CA GLY A 4 -21.11 -5.19 29.63
C GLY A 4 -19.63 -5.47 29.32
N ALA A 5 -19.23 -5.56 28.04
CA ALA A 5 -17.81 -5.63 27.69
C ALA A 5 -17.12 -4.27 27.94
N ILE A 6 -16.02 -4.29 28.68
CA ILE A 6 -15.16 -3.14 28.97
C ILE A 6 -13.98 -3.18 28.01
N PHE A 7 -13.79 -2.11 27.23
CA PHE A 7 -12.67 -1.95 26.31
C PHE A 7 -11.59 -1.07 26.94
N GLN A 8 -10.33 -1.45 26.77
CA GLN A 8 -9.15 -0.72 27.23
C GLN A 8 -8.43 0.01 26.09
N SER A 9 -8.73 -0.34 24.84
CA SER A 9 -8.16 0.22 23.63
C SER A 9 -9.22 0.48 22.57
N SER A 10 -8.83 1.20 21.52
CA SER A 10 -9.61 1.37 20.29
C SER A 10 -9.22 0.35 19.20
N SER A 11 -8.51 -0.72 19.56
CA SER A 11 -8.02 -1.71 18.59
C SER A 11 -9.09 -2.73 18.22
N ASP A 12 -9.22 -2.99 16.91
CA ASP A 12 -10.02 -4.11 16.39
C ASP A 12 -9.61 -5.46 16.99
N THR A 13 -8.34 -5.62 17.37
CA THR A 13 -7.85 -6.85 18.01
C THR A 13 -8.54 -7.12 19.34
N GLU A 14 -8.83 -6.08 20.13
CA GLU A 14 -9.54 -6.23 21.40
C GLU A 14 -11.00 -6.64 21.19
N VAL A 15 -11.65 -6.12 20.14
CA VAL A 15 -12.98 -6.58 19.72
C VAL A 15 -12.97 -8.09 19.43
N ILE A 16 -11.96 -8.57 18.70
CA ILE A 16 -11.80 -10.00 18.39
C ILE A 16 -11.59 -10.81 19.68
N LEU A 17 -10.75 -10.33 20.61
CA LEU A 17 -10.54 -10.99 21.91
C LEU A 17 -11.83 -11.10 22.73
N HIS A 18 -12.66 -10.05 22.74
CA HIS A 18 -13.97 -10.11 23.41
C HIS A 18 -14.92 -11.12 22.75
N LEU A 19 -14.91 -11.22 21.42
CA LEU A 19 -15.70 -12.24 20.71
C LEU A 19 -15.20 -13.64 21.03
N LEU A 20 -13.88 -13.86 21.05
CA LEU A 20 -13.28 -15.14 21.42
C LEU A 20 -13.65 -15.56 22.85
N ALA A 21 -13.56 -14.64 23.81
CA ALA A 21 -13.88 -14.91 25.21
C ALA A 21 -15.35 -15.32 25.44
N ARG A 22 -16.24 -15.01 24.50
CA ARG A 22 -17.67 -15.35 24.53
C ARG A 22 -18.02 -16.52 23.61
N ALA A 23 -17.07 -17.02 22.86
CA ALA A 23 -17.32 -18.05 21.87
C ALA A 23 -17.67 -19.38 22.55
N PRO A 24 -18.75 -20.06 22.13
CA PRO A 24 -19.06 -21.40 22.61
C PRO A 24 -18.07 -22.41 22.02
N GLY A 25 -17.94 -23.57 22.68
CA GLY A 25 -17.07 -24.67 22.23
C GLY A 25 -15.83 -24.82 23.11
N ALA A 26 -15.22 -26.01 23.05
CA ALA A 26 -14.05 -26.35 23.85
C ALA A 26 -12.73 -26.13 23.09
N ALA A 27 -12.73 -26.34 21.76
CA ALA A 27 -11.54 -26.16 20.93
C ALA A 27 -11.38 -24.70 20.51
N LEU A 28 -10.17 -24.15 20.70
CA LEU A 28 -9.89 -22.76 20.33
C LEU A 28 -10.08 -22.49 18.84
N GLU A 29 -9.82 -23.47 17.96
CA GLU A 29 -10.10 -23.35 16.52
C GLU A 29 -11.59 -23.08 16.22
N GLU A 30 -12.49 -23.76 16.92
CA GLU A 30 -13.94 -23.56 16.78
C GLU A 30 -14.34 -22.17 17.30
N GLN A 31 -13.76 -21.75 18.42
CA GLN A 31 -13.97 -20.42 19.00
C GLN A 31 -13.48 -19.31 18.06
N ILE A 32 -12.28 -19.46 17.47
CA ILE A 32 -11.73 -18.55 16.46
C ILE A 32 -12.65 -18.47 15.25
N THR A 33 -13.09 -19.61 14.74
CA THR A 33 -14.04 -19.66 13.62
C THR A 33 -15.34 -18.93 13.97
N TRP A 34 -15.89 -19.19 15.16
CA TRP A 34 -17.13 -18.56 15.61
C TRP A 34 -17.00 -17.04 15.74
N ALA A 35 -15.90 -16.57 16.31
CA ALA A 35 -15.64 -15.14 16.49
C ALA A 35 -15.45 -14.44 15.14
N LEU A 36 -14.58 -14.98 14.29
CA LEU A 36 -14.21 -14.34 13.02
C LEU A 36 -15.32 -14.38 11.97
N ARG A 37 -16.28 -15.32 12.06
CA ARG A 37 -17.52 -15.28 11.24
C ARG A 37 -18.40 -14.06 11.51
N ARG A 38 -18.19 -13.35 12.62
CA ARG A 38 -18.92 -12.12 12.99
C ARG A 38 -18.14 -10.85 12.66
N VAL A 39 -16.88 -11.00 12.24
CA VAL A 39 -16.01 -9.88 11.87
C VAL A 39 -16.13 -9.69 10.36
N THR A 40 -16.47 -8.49 9.94
CA THR A 40 -16.54 -8.11 8.53
C THR A 40 -15.45 -7.09 8.23
N GLY A 41 -14.62 -7.36 7.22
CA GLY A 41 -13.51 -6.49 6.85
C GLY A 41 -12.28 -7.28 6.40
N ALA A 42 -11.11 -6.68 6.60
CA ALA A 42 -9.82 -7.26 6.23
C ALA A 42 -9.04 -7.66 7.48
N PHE A 43 -8.47 -8.86 7.50
CA PHE A 43 -7.62 -9.28 8.60
C PHE A 43 -6.60 -10.34 8.18
N SER A 44 -5.38 -10.19 8.70
CA SER A 44 -4.36 -11.22 8.74
C SER A 44 -3.83 -11.23 10.16
N LEU A 45 -4.13 -12.30 10.90
CA LEU A 45 -4.02 -12.34 12.35
C LEU A 45 -3.08 -13.45 12.78
N LEU A 46 -2.35 -13.18 13.85
CA LEU A 46 -1.63 -14.19 14.61
C LEU A 46 -2.23 -14.24 16.02
N ILE A 47 -2.59 -15.45 16.47
CA ILE A 47 -2.99 -15.71 17.86
C ILE A 47 -2.00 -16.73 18.41
N LEU A 48 -1.38 -16.41 19.54
CA LEU A 48 -0.45 -17.30 20.22
C LEU A 48 -1.07 -17.77 21.54
N THR A 49 -0.88 -19.05 21.82
CA THR A 49 -1.21 -19.72 23.07
C THR A 49 0.05 -20.43 23.57
N PRO A 50 0.07 -20.95 24.82
CA PRO A 50 1.21 -21.72 25.31
C PRO A 50 1.61 -22.89 24.40
N ASP A 51 0.64 -23.52 23.71
CA ASP A 51 0.85 -24.78 22.99
C ASP A 51 0.77 -24.66 21.46
N ALA A 52 0.32 -23.51 20.93
CA ALA A 52 0.11 -23.33 19.49
C ALA A 52 0.10 -21.87 19.02
N MET A 53 0.52 -21.67 17.77
CA MET A 53 0.32 -20.45 16.97
C MET A 53 -0.76 -20.68 15.92
N TYR A 54 -1.70 -19.75 15.82
CA TYR A 54 -2.74 -19.71 14.80
C TYR A 54 -2.47 -18.54 13.87
N ALA A 55 -2.31 -18.80 12.57
CA ALA A 55 -2.21 -17.77 11.55
C ALA A 55 -3.45 -17.79 10.66
N ILE A 56 -4.19 -16.69 10.66
CA ILE A 56 -5.52 -16.62 10.05
C ILE A 56 -5.54 -15.53 8.99
N ARG A 57 -6.14 -15.82 7.85
CA ARG A 57 -6.39 -14.84 6.79
C ARG A 57 -7.89 -14.74 6.51
N ASP A 58 -8.38 -13.51 6.32
CA ASP A 58 -9.79 -13.27 6.02
C ASP A 58 -10.25 -13.99 4.72
N PRO A 59 -11.55 -14.32 4.60
CA PRO A 59 -12.07 -15.06 3.44
C PRO A 59 -11.85 -14.39 2.08
N TYR A 60 -11.66 -13.07 2.05
CA TYR A 60 -11.45 -12.30 0.83
C TYR A 60 -9.95 -12.16 0.49
N GLY A 61 -9.07 -12.36 1.46
CA GLY A 61 -7.62 -12.29 1.31
C GLY A 61 -7.12 -10.87 1.05
N PHE A 62 -7.72 -9.86 1.69
CA PHE A 62 -7.34 -8.45 1.48
C PHE A 62 -5.86 -8.20 1.75
N ARG A 63 -5.38 -8.65 2.92
CA ARG A 63 -4.01 -8.44 3.40
C ARG A 63 -3.12 -9.64 3.10
N PRO A 64 -1.83 -9.41 2.81
CA PRO A 64 -0.90 -10.50 2.57
C PRO A 64 -0.51 -11.19 3.89
N LEU A 65 -0.35 -12.51 3.80
CA LEU A 65 0.13 -13.36 4.88
C LEU A 65 0.80 -14.57 4.23
N THR A 66 2.04 -14.83 4.59
CA THR A 66 2.90 -15.80 3.92
C THR A 66 3.55 -16.74 4.91
N LEU A 67 3.72 -18.00 4.50
CA LEU A 67 4.32 -19.07 5.28
C LEU A 67 5.71 -19.39 4.72
N GLY A 68 6.69 -19.42 5.63
CA GLY A 68 8.05 -19.89 5.38
C GLY A 68 8.47 -20.97 6.37
N ARG A 69 9.66 -21.52 6.14
CA ARG A 69 10.26 -22.59 6.94
C ARG A 69 11.75 -22.32 7.17
N LEU A 70 12.20 -22.46 8.42
CA LEU A 70 13.61 -22.40 8.80
C LEU A 70 13.96 -23.66 9.60
N GLY A 71 14.66 -24.62 8.96
CA GLY A 71 14.81 -25.96 9.52
C GLY A 71 13.45 -26.62 9.75
N GLU A 72 13.13 -26.97 10.99
CA GLU A 72 11.80 -27.49 11.38
C GLU A 72 10.81 -26.40 11.82
N ALA A 73 11.25 -25.15 11.98
CA ALA A 73 10.40 -24.06 12.43
C ALA A 73 9.53 -23.52 11.27
N HIS A 74 8.26 -23.26 11.58
CA HIS A 74 7.35 -22.54 10.70
C HIS A 74 7.36 -21.05 11.03
N ILE A 75 7.47 -20.20 10.01
CA ILE A 75 7.49 -18.74 10.15
C ILE A 75 6.34 -18.17 9.36
N VAL A 76 5.58 -17.25 9.96
CA VAL A 76 4.52 -16.53 9.27
C VAL A 76 4.83 -15.04 9.31
N ALA A 77 4.69 -14.38 8.16
CA ALA A 77 4.94 -12.95 8.03
C ALA A 77 3.92 -12.31 7.07
N SER A 78 3.73 -11.00 7.14
CA SER A 78 2.92 -10.29 6.15
C SER A 78 3.57 -10.27 4.77
N GLU A 79 4.91 -10.28 4.70
CA GLU A 79 5.68 -10.16 3.47
C GLU A 79 6.87 -11.12 3.46
N THR A 80 7.26 -11.61 2.28
CA THR A 80 8.37 -12.58 2.14
C THR A 80 9.73 -11.98 2.47
N CYS A 81 9.92 -10.66 2.37
CA CYS A 81 11.19 -10.02 2.72
C CYS A 81 11.61 -10.28 4.18
N ALA A 82 10.67 -10.57 5.08
CA ALA A 82 10.96 -10.98 6.45
C ALA A 82 11.52 -12.41 6.51
N LEU A 83 11.06 -13.30 5.63
CA LEU A 83 11.60 -14.65 5.49
C LEU A 83 13.03 -14.59 4.93
N ASP A 84 13.26 -13.77 3.91
CA ASP A 84 14.58 -13.57 3.31
C ASP A 84 15.61 -13.10 4.35
N LEU A 85 15.22 -12.15 5.22
CA LEU A 85 16.07 -11.65 6.31
C LEU A 85 16.47 -12.75 7.32
N LEU A 86 15.59 -13.73 7.53
CA LEU A 86 15.81 -14.85 8.45
C LEU A 86 16.43 -16.07 7.74
N GLU A 87 16.75 -15.96 6.45
CA GLU A 87 17.20 -17.08 5.60
C GLU A 87 16.20 -18.25 5.61
N ALA A 88 14.92 -17.95 5.77
CA ALA A 88 13.84 -18.93 5.78
C ALA A 88 13.33 -19.17 4.36
N ALA A 89 13.15 -20.45 4.00
CA ALA A 89 12.59 -20.82 2.71
C ALA A 89 11.10 -20.43 2.63
N TRP A 90 10.74 -19.61 1.66
CA TRP A 90 9.33 -19.35 1.34
C TRP A 90 8.63 -20.64 0.90
N THR A 91 7.46 -20.92 1.49
CA THR A 91 6.67 -22.12 1.18
C THR A 91 5.49 -21.76 0.29
N ARG A 92 4.60 -20.87 0.76
CA ARG A 92 3.43 -20.36 0.01
C ARG A 92 2.75 -19.23 0.77
N ASP A 93 1.84 -18.54 0.10
CA ASP A 93 0.88 -17.67 0.78
C ASP A 93 -0.14 -18.47 1.59
N VAL A 94 -0.59 -17.89 2.71
CA VAL A 94 -1.78 -18.35 3.45
C VAL A 94 -3.00 -18.03 2.60
N GLU A 95 -3.86 -19.01 2.35
CA GLU A 95 -5.01 -18.85 1.46
C GLU A 95 -6.11 -17.98 2.09
N PRO A 96 -6.93 -17.29 1.28
CA PRO A 96 -8.11 -16.60 1.79
C PRO A 96 -9.03 -17.56 2.55
N GLY A 97 -9.38 -17.20 3.80
CA GLY A 97 -10.19 -18.03 4.68
C GLY A 97 -9.46 -19.24 5.27
N GLU A 98 -8.13 -19.26 5.22
CA GLU A 98 -7.34 -20.31 5.85
C GLU A 98 -6.98 -19.96 7.31
N ILE A 99 -7.00 -20.99 8.16
CA ILE A 99 -6.34 -21.00 9.46
C ILE A 99 -5.21 -22.02 9.39
N LEU A 100 -3.99 -21.56 9.58
CA LEU A 100 -2.83 -22.41 9.88
C LEU A 100 -2.69 -22.57 11.39
N ILE A 101 -2.46 -23.79 11.84
CA ILE A 101 -2.28 -24.14 13.25
C ILE A 101 -0.93 -24.83 13.35
N VAL A 102 0.01 -24.16 14.03
CA VAL A 102 1.37 -24.66 14.26
C VAL A 102 1.50 -25.00 15.73
N SER A 103 1.77 -26.26 16.03
CA SER A 103 2.06 -26.76 17.38
C SER A 103 3.17 -27.81 17.35
N ASP A 104 3.48 -28.42 18.49
CA ASP A 104 4.45 -29.53 18.58
C ASP A 104 4.05 -30.75 17.73
N ALA A 105 2.77 -30.87 17.35
CA ALA A 105 2.28 -31.90 16.43
C ALA A 105 2.57 -31.57 14.94
N GLY A 106 3.11 -30.39 14.65
CA GLY A 106 3.39 -29.89 13.31
C GLY A 106 2.37 -28.86 12.82
N LEU A 107 2.36 -28.65 11.49
CA LEU A 107 1.47 -27.71 10.81
C LEU A 107 0.18 -28.38 10.33
N ARG A 108 -0.96 -27.82 10.70
CA ARG A 108 -2.28 -28.16 10.16
C ARG A 108 -2.91 -26.95 9.46
N SER A 109 -3.61 -27.20 8.36
CA SER A 109 -4.33 -26.19 7.56
C SER A 109 -5.81 -26.54 7.53
N VAL A 110 -6.67 -25.57 7.85
CA VAL A 110 -8.13 -25.70 7.77
C VAL A 110 -8.76 -24.48 7.10
N ARG A 111 -9.92 -24.68 6.48
CA ARG A 111 -10.68 -23.63 5.78
C ARG A 111 -12.12 -23.60 6.31
N PRO A 112 -12.35 -23.04 7.50
CA PRO A 112 -13.63 -23.16 8.18
C PRO A 112 -14.64 -22.08 7.77
N PHE A 113 -14.23 -21.13 6.92
CA PHE A 113 -15.10 -20.07 6.41
C PHE A 113 -15.74 -20.49 5.07
N PRO A 114 -16.96 -20.00 4.77
CA PRO A 114 -17.54 -20.15 3.44
C PRO A 114 -16.63 -19.54 2.36
N PRO A 115 -16.61 -20.09 1.13
CA PRO A 115 -15.92 -19.47 0.02
C PRO A 115 -16.41 -18.03 -0.23
N ALA A 116 -15.47 -17.13 -0.50
CA ALA A 116 -15.74 -15.74 -0.86
C ALA A 116 -14.97 -15.35 -2.12
N GLU A 117 -15.35 -14.22 -2.72
CA GLU A 117 -14.56 -13.63 -3.79
C GLU A 117 -13.18 -13.17 -3.27
N ARG A 118 -12.17 -13.18 -4.14
CA ARG A 118 -10.84 -12.68 -3.78
C ARG A 118 -10.79 -11.17 -3.99
N LEU A 119 -10.30 -10.44 -2.98
CA LEU A 119 -10.23 -8.97 -2.95
C LEU A 119 -8.87 -8.47 -2.46
N GLN A 120 -7.80 -9.04 -3.01
CA GLN A 120 -6.41 -8.68 -2.70
C GLN A 120 -6.20 -7.17 -2.84
N CYS A 121 -5.57 -6.53 -1.85
CA CYS A 121 -5.38 -5.08 -1.90
C CYS A 121 -4.36 -4.72 -3.00
N VAL A 122 -4.81 -4.17 -4.14
CA VAL A 122 -3.89 -3.77 -5.23
C VAL A 122 -2.91 -2.68 -4.77
N PHE A 123 -3.26 -1.93 -3.73
CA PHE A 123 -2.40 -0.88 -3.18
C PHE A 123 -1.12 -1.41 -2.52
N GLU A 124 -1.08 -2.70 -2.17
CA GLU A 124 0.15 -3.39 -1.77
C GLU A 124 1.20 -3.34 -2.90
N TYR A 125 0.78 -3.62 -4.13
CA TYR A 125 1.66 -3.50 -5.30
C TYR A 125 1.98 -2.05 -5.65
N VAL A 126 1.05 -1.12 -5.47
CA VAL A 126 1.30 0.31 -5.79
C VAL A 126 2.37 0.90 -4.87
N TYR A 127 2.22 0.74 -3.55
CA TYR A 127 3.01 1.50 -2.59
C TYR A 127 3.45 0.72 -1.35
N PHE A 128 2.56 -0.05 -0.73
CA PHE A 128 2.73 -0.46 0.67
C PHE A 128 3.81 -1.52 0.87
N ALA A 129 3.81 -2.57 0.04
CA ALA A 129 4.75 -3.67 0.16
C ALA A 129 6.16 -3.26 -0.28
N ARG A 130 7.17 -3.93 0.27
CA ARG A 130 8.56 -3.70 -0.16
C ARG A 130 8.79 -4.27 -1.56
N PRO A 131 9.65 -3.64 -2.39
CA PRO A 131 9.91 -4.09 -3.75
C PRO A 131 10.51 -5.50 -3.86
N ASP A 132 11.23 -5.96 -2.84
CA ASP A 132 11.84 -7.30 -2.77
C ASP A 132 10.85 -8.39 -2.35
N SER A 133 9.67 -8.04 -1.85
CA SER A 133 8.63 -9.00 -1.47
C SER A 133 7.99 -9.68 -2.69
N ILE A 134 7.54 -10.92 -2.49
CA ILE A 134 6.68 -11.67 -3.40
C ILE A 134 5.29 -11.70 -2.77
N LEU A 135 4.31 -11.12 -3.45
CA LEU A 135 2.91 -11.19 -3.06
C LEU A 135 2.15 -11.98 -4.11
N TRP A 136 1.34 -12.95 -3.70
CA TRP A 136 0.44 -13.69 -4.59
C TRP A 136 1.16 -14.26 -5.82
N GLY A 137 2.37 -14.79 -5.58
CA GLY A 137 3.24 -15.38 -6.60
C GLY A 137 3.98 -14.38 -7.50
N ARG A 138 3.96 -13.07 -7.20
CA ARG A 138 4.61 -12.04 -8.03
C ARG A 138 5.47 -11.11 -7.21
N ASN A 139 6.69 -10.88 -7.68
CA ASN A 139 7.60 -9.91 -7.10
C ASN A 139 7.09 -8.47 -7.29
N VAL A 140 7.08 -7.69 -6.21
CA VAL A 140 6.52 -6.33 -6.18
C VAL A 140 7.28 -5.38 -7.09
N HIS A 141 8.62 -5.42 -7.11
CA HIS A 141 9.44 -4.60 -8.01
C HIS A 141 9.07 -4.83 -9.47
N THR A 142 8.92 -6.10 -9.88
CA THR A 142 8.56 -6.49 -11.24
C THR A 142 7.18 -5.97 -11.63
N VAL A 143 6.20 -6.06 -10.73
CA VAL A 143 4.86 -5.50 -10.95
C VAL A 143 4.93 -3.99 -11.11
N ARG A 144 5.59 -3.25 -10.19
CA ARG A 144 5.74 -1.79 -10.28
C ARG A 144 6.42 -1.34 -11.55
N LYS A 145 7.41 -2.10 -12.02
CA LYS A 145 8.09 -1.85 -13.30
C LYS A 145 7.12 -2.03 -14.47
N ALA A 146 6.24 -3.03 -14.45
CA ALA A 146 5.18 -3.18 -15.44
C ALA A 146 4.16 -2.02 -15.39
N LEU A 147 3.80 -1.51 -14.20
CA LEU A 147 2.98 -0.31 -14.05
C LEU A 147 3.63 0.89 -14.76
N GLY A 148 4.95 1.08 -14.57
CA GLY A 148 5.72 2.12 -15.24
C GLY A 148 5.73 2.03 -16.76
N ARG A 149 5.90 0.82 -17.32
CA ARG A 149 5.82 0.59 -18.77
C ARG A 149 4.43 0.93 -19.31
N GLN A 150 3.38 0.46 -18.63
CA GLN A 150 2.01 0.78 -19.03
C GLN A 150 1.74 2.29 -18.98
N LEU A 151 2.26 2.97 -17.97
CA LEU A 151 2.14 4.43 -17.83
C LEU A 151 2.83 5.19 -18.97
N ALA A 152 3.97 4.70 -19.47
CA ALA A 152 4.65 5.29 -20.63
C ALA A 152 3.86 5.10 -21.94
N ARG A 153 3.15 3.98 -22.09
CA ARG A 153 2.27 3.72 -23.25
C ARG A 153 1.04 4.63 -23.23
N GLU A 154 0.45 4.83 -22.07
CA GLU A 154 -0.77 5.64 -21.93
C GLU A 154 -0.48 7.14 -21.98
N TYR A 155 0.65 7.59 -21.41
CA TYR A 155 0.98 9.00 -21.28
C TYR A 155 2.40 9.33 -21.76
N PRO A 156 2.77 9.02 -23.02
CA PRO A 156 4.09 9.35 -23.54
C PRO A 156 4.32 10.86 -23.56
N VAL A 157 5.58 11.29 -23.44
CA VAL A 157 5.98 12.69 -23.61
C VAL A 157 7.44 12.76 -24.03
N ALA A 158 7.76 13.71 -24.91
CA ALA A 158 9.14 14.00 -25.27
C ALA A 158 9.84 14.72 -24.11
N ALA A 159 10.72 14.01 -23.42
CA ALA A 159 11.50 14.51 -22.31
C ALA A 159 12.97 14.10 -22.45
N ASP A 160 13.84 14.77 -21.70
CA ASP A 160 15.27 14.54 -21.74
C ASP A 160 15.69 13.47 -20.73
N ILE A 161 14.99 13.38 -19.58
CA ILE A 161 15.25 12.39 -18.52
C ILE A 161 13.96 11.93 -17.81
N VAL A 162 14.00 10.73 -17.24
CA VAL A 162 13.02 10.19 -16.29
C VAL A 162 13.68 10.11 -14.92
N ILE A 163 13.04 10.67 -13.90
CA ILE A 163 13.49 10.58 -12.51
C ILE A 163 12.38 10.02 -11.62
N PRO A 164 12.73 9.25 -10.58
CA PRO A 164 11.75 8.83 -9.59
C PRO A 164 11.54 9.90 -8.52
N VAL A 165 10.41 9.82 -7.82
CA VAL A 165 10.31 10.27 -6.43
C VAL A 165 10.82 9.14 -5.53
N PRO A 166 11.97 9.30 -4.85
CA PRO A 166 12.53 8.22 -4.04
C PRO A 166 11.80 8.06 -2.70
N ASP A 167 11.60 6.84 -2.20
CA ASP A 167 12.05 5.55 -2.77
C ASP A 167 10.95 4.82 -3.55
N SER A 168 9.69 5.21 -3.36
CA SER A 168 8.52 4.47 -3.84
C SER A 168 8.38 4.48 -5.37
N GLY A 169 8.72 5.59 -6.03
CA GLY A 169 8.62 5.74 -7.48
C GLY A 169 9.72 5.03 -8.29
N ILE A 170 10.77 4.49 -7.65
CA ILE A 170 11.97 3.97 -8.34
C ILE A 170 11.63 2.89 -9.37
N SER A 171 10.84 1.89 -8.96
CA SER A 171 10.56 0.73 -9.82
C SER A 171 9.71 1.12 -11.04
N ALA A 172 8.71 1.99 -10.83
CA ALA A 172 7.87 2.50 -11.91
C ALA A 172 8.65 3.44 -12.84
N ALA A 173 9.55 4.28 -12.31
CA ALA A 173 10.41 5.14 -13.10
C ALA A 173 11.33 4.36 -14.03
N LEU A 174 11.93 3.27 -13.54
CA LEU A 174 12.74 2.36 -14.36
C LEU A 174 11.89 1.75 -15.49
N GLY A 175 10.68 1.27 -15.17
CA GLY A 175 9.77 0.73 -16.18
C GLY A 175 9.35 1.76 -17.23
N TYR A 176 9.05 2.99 -16.81
CA TYR A 176 8.69 4.08 -17.70
C TYR A 176 9.86 4.44 -18.63
N SER A 177 11.08 4.55 -18.09
CA SER A 177 12.30 4.83 -18.85
C SER A 177 12.56 3.77 -19.91
N GLU A 178 12.49 2.49 -19.55
CA GLU A 178 12.69 1.38 -20.49
C GLU A 178 11.69 1.38 -21.64
N GLU A 179 10.41 1.65 -21.36
CA GLU A 179 9.37 1.65 -22.39
C GLU A 179 9.42 2.89 -23.28
N SER A 180 9.70 4.07 -22.70
CA SER A 180 9.75 5.33 -23.44
C SER A 180 11.05 5.54 -24.21
N GLY A 181 12.13 4.83 -23.83
CA GLY A 181 13.49 5.08 -24.31
C GLY A 181 14.13 6.35 -23.74
N THR A 182 13.44 7.10 -22.87
CA THR A 182 14.00 8.28 -22.20
C THR A 182 14.96 7.85 -21.09
N PRO A 183 16.20 8.36 -21.03
CA PRO A 183 17.19 7.96 -20.03
C PRO A 183 16.70 8.13 -18.58
N TYR A 184 16.93 7.11 -17.76
CA TYR A 184 16.71 7.18 -16.32
C TYR A 184 17.86 7.94 -15.65
N GLU A 185 17.53 8.86 -14.77
CA GLU A 185 18.50 9.64 -14.01
C GLU A 185 18.11 9.80 -12.54
N THR A 186 19.11 10.09 -11.72
CA THR A 186 18.88 10.46 -10.31
C THR A 186 18.74 11.97 -10.20
N GLY A 187 17.50 12.48 -10.28
CA GLY A 187 17.23 13.93 -10.13
C GLY A 187 16.95 14.39 -8.69
N LEU A 188 16.56 13.45 -7.82
CA LEU A 188 16.22 13.71 -6.42
C LEU A 188 16.94 12.69 -5.54
N ILE A 189 17.54 13.16 -4.45
CA ILE A 189 18.17 12.33 -3.43
C ILE A 189 17.35 12.38 -2.15
N ARG A 190 16.98 11.20 -1.64
CA ARG A 190 16.39 11.06 -0.32
C ARG A 190 17.45 11.30 0.75
N ASN A 191 17.15 12.16 1.71
CA ASN A 191 17.99 12.31 2.89
C ASN A 191 17.67 11.19 3.90
N HIS A 192 18.61 10.27 4.08
CA HIS A 192 18.48 9.12 4.96
C HIS A 192 18.56 9.46 6.46
N TYR A 193 18.98 10.69 6.80
CA TYR A 193 19.20 11.12 8.20
C TYR A 193 18.02 11.91 8.79
N VAL A 194 16.89 11.96 8.07
CA VAL A 194 15.69 12.68 8.52
C VAL A 194 14.78 11.75 9.29
N GLY A 195 14.96 11.71 10.61
CA GLY A 195 14.01 11.13 11.55
C GLY A 195 12.94 12.13 12.01
N ARG A 196 12.26 11.80 13.12
CA ARG A 196 11.50 12.80 13.90
C ARG A 196 12.51 13.81 14.45
N THR A 197 12.68 14.96 13.81
CA THR A 197 13.61 16.00 14.27
C THR A 197 13.15 16.56 15.62
N PHE A 198 13.99 16.44 16.66
CA PHE A 198 13.78 16.99 18.01
C PHE A 198 13.94 18.52 18.07
N ILE A 199 14.50 19.12 17.01
CA ILE A 199 14.75 20.55 16.89
C ILE A 199 13.89 21.07 15.74
N GLU A 200 12.64 21.42 16.02
CA GLU A 200 11.87 22.29 15.13
C GLU A 200 12.42 23.73 15.26
N PRO A 201 12.87 24.36 14.17
CA PRO A 201 13.31 25.74 14.24
C PRO A 201 12.14 26.65 14.65
N LYS A 202 12.40 27.53 15.63
CA LYS A 202 11.43 28.53 16.12
C LYS A 202 10.82 29.30 14.94
N GLN A 203 9.52 29.58 15.08
CA GLN A 203 8.61 30.16 14.10
C GLN A 203 9.27 31.12 13.08
N GLY A 204 9.29 30.70 11.81
CA GLY A 204 9.76 31.51 10.68
C GLY A 204 9.89 30.74 9.36
N ILE A 205 10.12 29.42 9.42
CA ILE A 205 10.44 28.61 8.24
C ILE A 205 9.48 27.41 8.08
N ARG A 206 8.18 27.68 7.85
CA ARG A 206 7.15 26.63 7.62
C ARG A 206 7.30 25.85 6.30
N HIS A 207 8.31 26.14 5.47
CA HIS A 207 8.51 25.54 4.15
C HIS A 207 9.57 24.42 4.08
N PHE A 208 10.18 24.01 5.20
CA PHE A 208 11.33 23.09 5.16
C PHE A 208 11.00 21.59 4.99
N GLY A 209 9.82 21.10 5.37
CA GLY A 209 9.58 19.65 5.54
C GLY A 209 9.90 18.73 4.35
N VAL A 210 9.68 19.15 3.09
CA VAL A 210 10.09 18.35 1.91
C VAL A 210 11.55 18.58 1.52
N LYS A 211 12.07 19.81 1.66
CA LYS A 211 13.51 20.09 1.47
C LYS A 211 14.40 19.34 2.46
N VAL A 212 13.90 19.08 3.65
CA VAL A 212 14.62 18.25 4.64
C VAL A 212 14.74 16.82 4.09
N LYS A 213 13.68 16.29 3.49
CA LYS A 213 13.58 14.87 3.04
C LYS A 213 14.16 14.60 1.66
N LEU A 214 14.06 15.53 0.72
CA LEU A 214 14.46 15.38 -0.68
C LEU A 214 15.32 16.56 -1.10
N ASN A 215 16.45 16.28 -1.75
CA ASN A 215 17.36 17.28 -2.31
C ASN A 215 17.41 17.13 -3.83
N PRO A 216 17.25 18.21 -4.60
CA PRO A 216 17.36 18.17 -6.05
C PRO A 216 18.82 18.23 -6.48
N MET A 217 19.18 17.43 -7.50
CA MET A 217 20.49 17.48 -8.14
C MET A 217 20.44 18.44 -9.32
N ARG A 218 20.77 19.72 -9.07
CA ARG A 218 20.67 20.80 -10.07
C ARG A 218 21.33 20.44 -11.40
N GLU A 219 22.56 19.91 -11.38
CA GLU A 219 23.31 19.54 -12.60
C GLU A 219 22.57 18.52 -13.49
N MET A 220 21.73 17.67 -12.89
CA MET A 220 20.91 16.71 -13.65
C MET A 220 19.61 17.32 -14.16
N LEU A 221 19.14 18.43 -13.58
CA LEU A 221 17.82 19.01 -13.84
C LEU A 221 17.85 20.27 -14.70
N GLU A 222 18.94 21.04 -14.61
CA GLU A 222 19.08 22.35 -15.26
C GLU A 222 18.96 22.24 -16.78
N ASP A 223 18.13 23.10 -17.36
CA ASP A 223 17.80 23.14 -18.78
C ASP A 223 17.29 21.80 -19.36
N ARG A 224 16.67 20.93 -18.55
CA ARG A 224 16.07 19.67 -19.03
C ARG A 224 14.54 19.66 -18.91
N ARG A 225 13.89 18.90 -19.79
CA ARG A 225 12.49 18.47 -19.68
C ARG A 225 12.47 17.16 -18.91
N VAL A 226 11.78 17.13 -17.79
CA VAL A 226 11.90 16.05 -16.80
C VAL A 226 10.57 15.33 -16.64
N VAL A 227 10.57 14.02 -16.84
CA VAL A 227 9.47 13.15 -16.37
C VAL A 227 9.74 12.77 -14.93
N VAL A 228 8.78 13.05 -14.05
CA VAL A 228 8.85 12.71 -12.63
C VAL A 228 7.83 11.61 -12.38
N VAL A 229 8.31 10.42 -12.03
CA VAL A 229 7.44 9.27 -11.74
C VAL A 229 7.28 9.10 -10.22
N ASP A 230 6.04 9.09 -9.78
CA ASP A 230 5.63 8.89 -8.38
C ASP A 230 4.59 7.76 -8.31
N ASP A 231 4.45 7.11 -7.16
CA ASP A 231 3.54 5.97 -7.03
C ASP A 231 2.07 6.40 -7.00
N SER A 232 1.75 7.46 -6.26
CA SER A 232 0.39 7.91 -5.99
C SER A 232 0.32 9.38 -5.57
N ILE A 233 -0.87 9.97 -5.69
CA ILE A 233 -1.15 11.32 -5.16
C ILE A 233 -2.35 11.24 -4.22
N VAL A 234 -2.11 11.49 -2.93
CA VAL A 234 -3.16 11.51 -1.89
C VAL A 234 -3.68 12.94 -1.67
N ARG A 235 -2.88 13.80 -1.03
CA ARG A 235 -3.25 15.20 -0.74
C ARG A 235 -2.66 16.21 -1.73
N GLY A 236 -1.76 15.79 -2.63
CA GLY A 236 -1.04 16.64 -3.59
C GLY A 236 0.04 17.57 -3.00
N THR A 237 0.07 17.79 -1.68
CA THR A 237 0.98 18.76 -1.05
C THR A 237 2.46 18.41 -1.21
N THR A 238 2.82 17.13 -1.16
CA THR A 238 4.19 16.64 -1.40
C THR A 238 4.58 16.82 -2.87
N SER A 239 3.77 16.31 -3.79
CA SER A 239 4.02 16.39 -5.23
C SER A 239 4.13 17.85 -5.71
N ARG A 240 3.31 18.77 -5.17
CA ARG A 240 3.41 20.22 -5.45
C ARG A 240 4.76 20.81 -5.03
N LYS A 241 5.28 20.38 -3.87
CA LYS A 241 6.60 20.82 -3.38
C LYS A 241 7.72 20.23 -4.24
N ILE A 242 7.59 18.99 -4.69
CA ILE A 242 8.55 18.33 -5.58
C ILE A 242 8.62 19.08 -6.92
N VAL A 243 7.48 19.34 -7.56
CA VAL A 243 7.43 20.10 -8.83
C VAL A 243 8.08 21.48 -8.67
N LYS A 244 7.76 22.21 -7.59
CA LYS A 244 8.37 23.51 -7.29
C LYS A 244 9.88 23.41 -7.08
N MET A 245 10.36 22.36 -6.41
CA MET A 245 11.78 22.13 -6.15
C MET A 245 12.56 21.84 -7.43
N ILE A 246 12.01 20.99 -8.31
CA ILE A 246 12.61 20.63 -9.60
C ILE A 246 12.67 21.86 -10.50
N ARG A 247 11.55 22.59 -10.65
CA ARG A 247 11.52 23.83 -11.44
C ARG A 247 12.46 24.90 -10.87
N GLY A 248 12.52 25.03 -9.55
CA GLY A 248 13.46 25.92 -8.87
C GLY A 248 14.94 25.54 -9.03
N SER A 249 15.22 24.33 -9.54
CA SER A 249 16.56 23.84 -9.86
C SER A 249 16.88 23.94 -11.36
N GLY A 250 16.08 24.69 -12.14
CA GLY A 250 16.39 25.01 -13.53
C GLY A 250 15.73 24.11 -14.59
N ALA A 251 14.85 23.18 -14.21
CA ALA A 251 14.14 22.35 -15.20
C ALA A 251 13.21 23.21 -16.09
N ARG A 252 13.27 22.98 -17.42
CA ARG A 252 12.41 23.65 -18.41
C ARG A 252 10.96 23.21 -18.27
N GLU A 253 10.76 21.90 -18.20
CA GLU A 253 9.44 21.28 -18.11
C GLU A 253 9.46 20.18 -17.05
N VAL A 254 8.33 19.99 -16.37
CA VAL A 254 8.11 18.97 -15.35
C VAL A 254 6.82 18.22 -15.67
N HIS A 255 6.94 16.97 -16.12
CA HIS A 255 5.83 16.09 -16.47
C HIS A 255 5.63 15.05 -15.37
N MET A 256 4.56 15.19 -14.60
CA MET A 256 4.22 14.22 -13.55
C MET A 256 3.59 12.97 -14.16
N ARG A 257 4.02 11.80 -13.71
CA ARG A 257 3.51 10.48 -14.11
C ARG A 257 3.27 9.64 -12.88
N ILE A 258 2.02 9.27 -12.64
CA ILE A 258 1.60 8.57 -11.42
C ILE A 258 1.26 7.13 -11.75
N SER A 259 1.95 6.16 -11.16
CA SER A 259 1.77 4.73 -11.44
C SER A 259 0.56 4.11 -10.74
N SER A 260 -0.46 4.91 -10.48
CA SER A 260 -1.76 4.48 -9.97
C SER A 260 -2.87 5.37 -10.56
N PRO A 261 -4.13 4.90 -10.54
CA PRO A 261 -5.28 5.77 -10.73
C PRO A 261 -5.38 6.84 -9.63
N PRO A 262 -6.21 7.88 -9.82
CA PRO A 262 -6.46 8.87 -8.78
C PRO A 262 -7.14 8.24 -7.56
N ILE A 263 -6.61 8.49 -6.36
CA ILE A 263 -7.20 8.01 -5.09
C ILE A 263 -8.35 8.94 -4.70
N GLN A 264 -9.57 8.50 -4.95
CA GLN A 264 -10.79 9.31 -4.77
C GLN A 264 -11.54 8.97 -3.47
N TRP A 265 -11.23 7.80 -2.89
CA TRP A 265 -11.94 7.25 -1.75
C TRP A 265 -10.97 6.72 -0.69
N PRO A 266 -11.34 6.79 0.59
CA PRO A 266 -10.51 6.28 1.68
C PRO A 266 -10.44 4.74 1.69
N CYS A 267 -9.50 4.17 2.43
CA CYS A 267 -9.46 2.74 2.70
C CYS A 267 -10.15 2.44 4.03
N TYR A 268 -11.02 1.42 4.03
CA TYR A 268 -11.66 0.86 5.24
C TYR A 268 -11.11 -0.54 5.58
N TYR A 269 -10.07 -0.98 4.88
CA TYR A 269 -9.53 -2.34 4.97
C TYR A 269 -8.10 -2.35 5.53
N GLY A 270 -7.69 -1.31 6.26
CA GLY A 270 -6.44 -1.26 7.03
C GLY A 270 -5.27 -0.45 6.45
N ILE A 271 -5.43 0.29 5.33
CA ILE A 271 -4.45 1.30 4.93
C ILE A 271 -4.85 2.61 5.60
N ASP A 272 -3.91 3.26 6.27
CA ASP A 272 -4.11 4.62 6.79
C ASP A 272 -4.24 5.62 5.63
N THR A 273 -5.47 5.98 5.32
CA THR A 273 -5.78 7.02 4.34
C THR A 273 -6.43 8.19 5.05
N PRO A 274 -6.23 9.43 4.58
CA PRO A 274 -6.92 10.58 5.15
C PRO A 274 -8.40 10.57 4.80
N THR A 275 -9.15 11.53 5.35
CA THR A 275 -10.57 11.63 5.07
C THR A 275 -10.84 11.87 3.58
N ARG A 276 -12.00 11.44 3.06
CA ARG A 276 -12.37 11.70 1.66
C ARG A 276 -12.18 13.17 1.26
N LYS A 277 -12.56 14.11 2.13
CA LYS A 277 -12.41 15.57 1.89
C LYS A 277 -10.96 16.04 1.77
N GLU A 278 -10.01 15.30 2.35
CA GLU A 278 -8.58 15.60 2.28
C GLU A 278 -7.91 15.00 1.04
N LEU A 279 -8.58 14.10 0.31
CA LEU A 279 -8.08 13.52 -0.93
C LEU A 279 -8.26 14.53 -2.07
N ILE A 280 -7.16 14.92 -2.72
CA ILE A 280 -7.23 15.94 -3.77
C ILE A 280 -8.09 15.47 -4.94
N ALA A 281 -7.98 14.19 -5.30
CA ALA A 281 -8.72 13.61 -6.42
C ALA A 281 -10.20 13.33 -6.11
N SER A 282 -10.66 13.46 -4.86
CA SER A 282 -12.09 13.36 -4.57
C SER A 282 -12.87 14.61 -4.98
N SER A 283 -12.17 15.72 -5.24
CA SER A 283 -12.75 17.05 -5.46
C SER A 283 -12.21 17.78 -6.69
N HIS A 284 -11.07 17.35 -7.23
CA HIS A 284 -10.40 17.97 -8.36
C HIS A 284 -10.26 16.98 -9.51
N ALA A 285 -10.62 17.39 -10.72
CA ALA A 285 -10.32 16.66 -11.93
C ALA A 285 -8.80 16.65 -12.21
N PRO A 286 -8.27 15.71 -13.00
CA PRO A 286 -6.83 15.61 -13.29
C PRO A 286 -6.18 16.91 -13.76
N GLU A 287 -6.86 17.70 -14.59
CA GLU A 287 -6.35 18.99 -15.07
C GLU A 287 -6.28 20.06 -13.96
N GLU A 288 -7.20 20.02 -13.00
CA GLU A 288 -7.15 20.89 -11.83
C GLU A 288 -6.02 20.50 -10.89
N ILE A 289 -5.78 19.19 -10.73
CA ILE A 289 -4.63 18.68 -9.98
C ILE A 289 -3.33 19.10 -10.67
N ARG A 290 -3.20 18.96 -11.99
CA ARG A 290 -2.02 19.41 -12.75
C ARG A 290 -1.70 20.87 -12.46
N ARG A 291 -2.71 21.74 -12.55
CA ARG A 291 -2.58 23.18 -12.24
C ARG A 291 -2.18 23.42 -10.78
N TYR A 292 -2.80 22.71 -9.84
CA TYR A 292 -2.46 22.78 -8.42
C TYR A 292 -0.98 22.43 -8.15
N LEU A 293 -0.48 21.38 -8.81
CA LEU A 293 0.92 20.95 -8.70
C LEU A 293 1.89 21.94 -9.36
N GLY A 294 1.45 22.65 -10.41
CA GLY A 294 2.30 23.51 -11.24
C GLY A 294 3.14 22.72 -12.26
N ALA A 295 2.67 21.53 -12.63
CA ALA A 295 3.32 20.66 -13.60
C ALA A 295 2.88 21.01 -15.03
N ASP A 296 3.76 20.77 -16.01
CA ASP A 296 3.46 21.01 -17.43
C ASP A 296 2.46 19.98 -17.96
N SER A 297 2.57 18.73 -17.50
CA SER A 297 1.57 17.69 -17.74
C SER A 297 1.42 16.75 -16.55
N LEU A 298 0.28 16.08 -16.44
CA LEU A 298 0.00 15.06 -15.44
C LEU A 298 -0.67 13.86 -16.11
N GLY A 299 -0.14 12.66 -15.90
CA GLY A 299 -0.76 11.40 -16.31
C GLY A 299 -0.95 10.49 -15.11
N TYR A 300 -2.15 9.93 -14.94
CA TYR A 300 -2.45 8.89 -13.97
C TYR A 300 -2.65 7.59 -14.70
N LEU A 301 -2.00 6.51 -14.26
CA LEU A 301 -2.22 5.19 -14.83
C LEU A 301 -3.71 4.82 -14.78
N SER A 302 -4.26 4.33 -15.89
CA SER A 302 -5.65 3.87 -15.93
C SER A 302 -5.87 2.69 -14.98
N LEU A 303 -7.10 2.54 -14.46
CA LEU A 303 -7.44 1.40 -13.59
C LEU A 303 -7.25 0.07 -14.33
N ASP A 304 -7.73 0.00 -15.58
CA ASP A 304 -7.57 -1.18 -16.44
C ASP A 304 -6.09 -1.50 -16.71
N GLY A 305 -5.30 -0.48 -17.07
CA GLY A 305 -3.85 -0.60 -17.28
C GLY A 305 -3.13 -1.09 -16.02
N MET A 306 -3.45 -0.54 -14.85
CA MET A 306 -2.88 -0.96 -13.58
C MET A 306 -3.22 -2.43 -13.26
N LEU A 307 -4.49 -2.82 -13.34
CA LEU A 307 -4.92 -4.18 -13.02
C LEU A 307 -4.31 -5.20 -13.98
N LYS A 308 -4.29 -4.91 -15.29
CA LYS A 308 -3.62 -5.76 -16.29
C LYS A 308 -2.12 -5.90 -16.03
N ALA A 309 -1.45 -4.81 -15.66
CA ALA A 309 -0.02 -4.81 -15.41
C ALA A 309 0.39 -5.61 -14.15
N THR A 310 -0.54 -5.92 -13.24
CA THR A 310 -0.28 -6.92 -12.19
C THR A 310 -0.02 -8.31 -12.78
N GLY A 311 -0.61 -8.62 -13.93
CA GLY A 311 -0.59 -9.93 -14.59
C GLY A 311 -1.41 -11.01 -13.87
N ALA A 312 -2.16 -10.65 -12.83
CA ALA A 312 -3.17 -11.50 -12.22
C ALA A 312 -4.57 -11.12 -12.73
N ASP A 313 -5.57 -11.94 -12.41
CA ASP A 313 -6.96 -11.64 -12.77
C ASP A 313 -7.42 -10.32 -12.11
N PRO A 314 -7.81 -9.30 -12.90
CA PRO A 314 -8.32 -8.04 -12.38
C PRO A 314 -9.47 -8.18 -11.37
N ALA A 315 -10.31 -9.22 -11.51
CA ALA A 315 -11.46 -9.45 -10.63
C ALA A 315 -11.06 -9.74 -9.18
N HIS A 316 -9.85 -10.29 -8.97
CA HIS A 316 -9.33 -10.69 -7.67
C HIS A 316 -8.81 -9.54 -6.81
N PHE A 317 -8.82 -8.30 -7.31
CA PHE A 317 -8.25 -7.15 -6.61
C PHE A 317 -9.31 -6.21 -6.05
N CYS A 318 -9.12 -5.80 -4.80
CA CYS A 318 -9.76 -4.62 -4.25
C CYS A 318 -9.12 -3.36 -4.85
N HIS A 319 -9.96 -2.52 -5.46
CA HIS A 319 -9.60 -1.22 -6.01
C HIS A 319 -10.52 -0.10 -5.49
N ALA A 320 -11.12 -0.31 -4.30
CA ALA A 320 -12.14 0.57 -3.74
C ALA A 320 -11.65 2.01 -3.53
N CYS A 321 -10.38 2.21 -3.19
CA CYS A 321 -9.79 3.54 -3.04
C CYS A 321 -9.80 4.38 -4.34
N PHE A 322 -9.88 3.72 -5.49
CA PHE A 322 -9.98 4.37 -6.80
C PHE A 322 -11.43 4.53 -7.26
N THR A 323 -12.30 3.55 -6.97
CA THR A 323 -13.64 3.45 -7.56
C THR A 323 -14.79 3.77 -6.62
N GLY A 324 -14.60 3.71 -5.30
CA GLY A 324 -15.67 3.80 -4.30
C GLY A 324 -16.53 2.54 -4.17
N ASN A 325 -16.29 1.54 -5.01
CA ASN A 325 -16.95 0.24 -4.93
C ASN A 325 -16.33 -0.62 -3.81
N TYR A 326 -16.90 -0.55 -2.61
CA TYR A 326 -16.55 -1.42 -1.48
C TYR A 326 -17.44 -2.66 -1.49
N ARG A 327 -16.84 -3.82 -1.75
CA ARG A 327 -17.58 -5.08 -1.90
C ARG A 327 -17.87 -5.80 -0.58
N VAL A 328 -17.32 -5.31 0.53
CA VAL A 328 -17.42 -5.97 1.85
C VAL A 328 -17.76 -4.97 2.93
N GLY A 329 -18.99 -5.07 3.48
CA GLY A 329 -19.40 -4.49 4.76
C GLY A 329 -19.36 -2.98 4.91
N ILE A 330 -19.11 -2.23 3.83
CA ILE A 330 -18.95 -0.77 3.87
C ILE A 330 -19.90 -0.12 2.89
N GLU A 331 -20.71 0.77 3.42
CA GLU A 331 -21.48 1.75 2.66
C GLU A 331 -20.80 3.11 2.87
N PRO A 332 -19.99 3.60 1.92
CA PRO A 332 -19.09 4.72 2.16
C PRO A 332 -19.82 6.06 2.39
N GLU A 333 -21.09 6.17 1.98
CA GLU A 333 -21.95 7.33 2.26
C GLU A 333 -22.34 7.44 3.73
N THR A 334 -22.49 6.30 4.41
CA THR A 334 -23.02 6.21 5.78
C THR A 334 -21.97 5.78 6.80
N THR A 335 -20.88 5.17 6.35
CA THR A 335 -19.81 4.66 7.23
C THR A 335 -18.79 5.76 7.52
N PRO A 336 -18.70 6.27 8.76
CA PRO A 336 -17.71 7.27 9.11
C PRO A 336 -16.31 6.69 8.96
N GLN A 337 -15.40 7.46 8.37
CA GLN A 337 -14.01 7.09 8.37
C GLN A 337 -13.39 7.41 9.73
N LEU A 338 -12.95 6.38 10.42
CA LEU A 338 -12.20 6.49 11.66
C LEU A 338 -10.72 6.69 11.32
N ARG A 339 -10.07 7.64 11.99
CA ARG A 339 -8.62 7.79 11.89
C ARG A 339 -7.97 6.79 12.84
N LEU A 340 -6.87 6.17 12.41
CA LEU A 340 -6.15 5.14 13.18
C LEU A 340 -5.69 5.58 14.58
N PHE A 341 -5.60 6.89 14.84
CA PHE A 341 -5.09 7.44 16.11
C PHE A 341 -5.95 8.57 16.71
N ASP A 342 -7.14 8.84 16.18
CA ASP A 342 -8.07 9.76 16.86
C ASP A 342 -8.99 8.91 17.77
N GLY A 343 -8.39 8.41 18.86
CA GLY A 343 -9.06 7.73 19.97
C GLY A 343 -8.86 8.51 21.27
#